data_AF-A0A7X3XJQ5-F1
#
_entry.id   AF-A0A7X3XJQ5-F1
#
_cell.length_a   1.000
_cell.length_b   1.000
_cell.length_c   1.000
_cell.angle_alpha   90.00
_cell.angle_beta   90.00
_cell.angle_gamma   90.00
#
_symmetry.space_group_name_H-M   'P 1'
#
loop_
_entity.id
_entity.type
_entity.pdbx_description
1 polymer ?
#
loop_
_entity_poly.entity_id
_entity_poly.type
_entity_poly.pdbx_seq_one_letter_code
_entity_poly.pdbx_strand_id
1 'polypeptide(L)'
;MSSKLERTTFTLTKHQIKWLAEQSDKTGLLKAEIVRRALDEHAEREDAKEERKFFTPEQRKEIKEIARAKGVSELEVVRRAIDRELNRFFRRY
;
A
#
# COMPACT_ATOMS: atom_id res chain seq x y z
N MET A 1 -3.85 -9.82 26.74
CA MET A 1 -3.67 -8.40 27.09
C MET A 1 -4.86 -7.63 26.52
N SER A 2 -5.64 -6.94 27.36
CA SER A 2 -6.78 -6.14 26.89
C SER A 2 -6.24 -4.82 26.33
N SER A 3 -6.11 -4.73 25.00
CA SER A 3 -5.81 -3.47 24.35
C SER A 3 -7.02 -2.56 24.54
N LYS A 4 -6.91 -1.59 25.45
CA LYS A 4 -7.86 -0.47 25.49
C LYS A 4 -7.71 0.27 24.16
N LEU A 5 -8.66 0.04 23.26
CA LEU A 5 -8.79 0.82 22.03
C LEU A 5 -8.84 2.30 22.40
N GLU A 6 -7.89 3.08 21.90
CA GLU A 6 -7.87 4.52 22.13
C GLU A 6 -9.09 5.14 21.48
N ARG A 7 -9.80 6.00 22.23
CA ARG A 7 -10.97 6.69 21.71
C ARG A 7 -10.50 7.82 20.81
N THR A 8 -10.71 7.68 19.51
CA THR A 8 -10.43 8.76 18.55
C THR A 8 -11.69 9.58 18.28
N THR A 9 -11.54 10.89 18.21
CA THR A 9 -12.60 11.83 17.85
C THR A 9 -12.28 12.49 16.52
N PHE A 10 -13.30 12.68 15.69
CA PHE A 10 -13.16 13.31 14.37
C PHE A 10 -14.29 14.30 14.14
N THR A 11 -14.00 15.35 13.39
CA THR A 11 -15.00 16.31 12.91
C THR A 11 -15.53 15.86 11.55
N LEU A 12 -16.86 15.83 11.41
CA LEU A 12 -17.53 15.42 10.19
C LEU A 12 -18.41 16.55 9.67
N THR A 13 -18.48 16.67 8.34
CA THR A 13 -19.43 17.55 7.67
C THR A 13 -20.86 16.99 7.74
N LYS A 14 -21.86 17.87 7.57
CA LYS A 14 -23.27 17.45 7.51
C LYS A 14 -23.53 16.40 6.42
N HIS A 15 -22.85 16.51 5.28
CA HIS A 15 -22.97 15.53 4.19
C HIS A 15 -22.45 14.15 4.59
N GLN A 16 -21.30 14.09 5.28
CA GLN A 16 -20.73 12.83 5.77
C GLN A 16 -21.62 12.16 6.84
N ILE A 17 -22.25 12.97 7.72
CA ILE A 17 -23.21 12.45 8.71
C ILE A 17 -24.43 11.83 8.02
N LYS A 18 -24.98 12.50 6.99
CA LYS A 18 -26.10 11.98 6.22
C LYS A 18 -25.73 10.66 5.52
N TRP A 19 -24.57 10.63 4.88
CA TRP A 19 -24.07 9.43 4.21
C TRP A 19 -23.91 8.25 5.20
N LEU A 20 -23.35 8.50 6.39
CA LEU A 20 -23.22 7.46 7.42
C LEU A 20 -24.56 6.93 7.91
N ALA A 21 -25.59 7.78 8.00
CA ALA A 21 -26.94 7.34 8.33
C ALA A 21 -27.51 6.42 7.24
N GLU A 22 -27.40 6.80 5.97
CA GLU A 22 -27.86 5.98 4.86
C GLU A 22 -27.14 4.61 4.79
N GLN A 23 -25.83 4.57 5.09
CA GLN A 23 -25.10 3.30 5.15
C GLN A 23 -25.51 2.45 6.35
N SER A 24 -25.78 3.07 7.49
CA SER A 24 -26.27 2.39 8.69
C SER A 24 -27.59 1.71 8.42
N ASP A 25 -28.52 2.41 7.77
CA ASP A 25 -29.84 1.87 7.40
C ASP A 25 -29.72 0.73 6.38
N LYS A 26 -28.82 0.84 5.40
CA LYS A 26 -28.61 -0.18 4.36
C LYS A 26 -27.98 -1.47 4.88
N THR A 27 -27.02 -1.34 5.81
CA THR A 27 -26.19 -2.46 6.26
C THR A 27 -26.66 -3.05 7.58
N GLY A 28 -27.51 -2.34 8.33
CA GLY A 28 -27.89 -2.68 9.70
C GLY A 28 -26.76 -2.49 10.73
N LEU A 29 -25.61 -1.95 10.30
CA LEU A 29 -24.46 -1.72 11.16
C LEU A 29 -24.55 -0.36 11.86
N LEU A 30 -23.95 -0.27 13.04
CA LEU A 30 -23.79 1.01 13.74
C LEU A 30 -22.86 1.93 12.94
N LYS A 31 -23.13 3.25 12.97
CA LYS A 31 -22.29 4.26 12.32
C LYS A 31 -20.81 4.15 12.73
N ALA A 32 -20.53 3.88 13.99
CA ALA A 32 -19.17 3.70 14.51
C ALA A 32 -18.48 2.45 13.91
N GLU A 33 -19.23 1.36 13.74
CA GLU A 33 -18.74 0.11 13.14
C GLU A 33 -18.43 0.31 11.65
N ILE A 34 -19.25 1.09 10.93
CA ILE A 34 -19.01 1.46 9.54
C ILE A 34 -17.71 2.26 9.41
N VAL A 35 -17.51 3.27 10.26
CA VAL A 35 -16.29 4.08 10.26
C VAL A 35 -15.07 3.22 10.58
N ARG A 36 -15.15 2.34 11.57
CA ARG A 36 -14.04 1.45 11.92
C ARG A 36 -13.64 0.56 10.74
N ARG A 37 -14.59 -0.13 10.13
CA ARG A 37 -14.33 -1.00 8.97
C ARG A 37 -13.74 -0.25 7.79
N ALA A 38 -14.23 0.96 7.52
CA ALA A 38 -13.69 1.79 6.45
C ALA A 38 -12.22 2.20 6.71
N LEU A 39 -11.87 2.47 7.97
CA LEU A 39 -10.49 2.76 8.37
C LEU A 39 -9.61 1.51 8.28
N ASP A 40 -10.11 0.35 8.74
CA ASP A 40 -9.39 -0.92 8.67
C ASP A 40 -9.11 -1.29 7.20
N GLU A 41 -10.12 -1.24 6.31
CA GLU A 41 -9.95 -1.47 4.87
C GLU A 41 -8.97 -0.49 4.22
N HIS A 42 -8.96 0.77 4.67
CA HIS A 42 -8.03 1.76 4.15
C HIS A 42 -6.60 1.44 4.59
N ALA A 43 -6.40 1.09 5.87
CA ALA A 43 -5.09 0.68 6.40
C ALA A 43 -4.57 -0.55 5.65
N GLU A 44 -5.37 -1.60 5.50
CA GLU A 44 -5.00 -2.80 4.74
C GLU A 44 -4.62 -2.48 3.29
N ARG A 45 -5.32 -1.54 2.63
CA ARG A 45 -4.97 -1.11 1.27
C ARG A 45 -3.67 -0.34 1.21
N GLU A 46 -3.39 0.51 2.18
CA GLU A 46 -2.13 1.25 2.24
C GLU A 46 -0.97 0.31 2.58
N ASP A 47 -1.13 -0.59 3.55
CA ASP A 47 -0.15 -1.62 3.88
C ASP A 47 0.14 -2.51 2.66
N ALA A 48 -0.91 -2.97 1.95
CA ALA A 48 -0.73 -3.73 0.71
C ALA A 48 -0.06 -2.91 -0.41
N LYS A 49 -0.23 -1.57 -0.45
CA LYS A 49 0.49 -0.71 -1.41
C LYS A 49 1.95 -0.55 -1.01
N GLU A 50 2.25 -0.48 0.28
CA GLU A 50 3.62 -0.42 0.79
C GLU A 50 4.36 -1.74 0.56
N GLU A 51 3.73 -2.88 0.86
CA GLU A 51 4.27 -4.21 0.57
C GLU A 51 4.48 -4.45 -0.93
N ARG A 52 3.63 -3.87 -1.79
CA ARG A 52 3.79 -3.92 -3.26
C ARG A 52 4.87 -2.99 -3.81
N LYS A 53 5.50 -2.13 -2.99
CA LYS A 53 6.69 -1.39 -3.41
C LYS A 53 7.89 -2.35 -3.38
N PHE A 54 8.01 -3.20 -4.40
CA PHE A 54 9.17 -4.07 -4.61
C PHE A 54 10.52 -3.33 -4.69
N PHE A 55 10.48 -2.00 -4.91
CA PHE A 55 11.64 -1.13 -5.00
C PHE A 55 11.40 0.13 -4.18
N THR A 56 12.42 0.55 -3.42
CA THR A 56 12.42 1.86 -2.75
C THR A 56 12.37 3.00 -3.78
N PRO A 57 11.96 4.21 -3.39
CA PRO A 57 11.96 5.37 -4.30
C PRO A 57 13.33 5.62 -4.95
N GLU A 58 14.41 5.42 -4.19
CA GLU A 58 15.79 5.55 -4.65
C GLU A 58 16.14 4.48 -5.69
N GLN A 59 15.80 3.21 -5.44
CA GLN A 59 16.00 2.12 -6.40
C GLN A 59 15.22 2.35 -7.70
N ARG A 60 13.99 2.88 -7.62
CA ARG A 60 13.23 3.25 -8.83
C ARG A 60 13.89 4.36 -9.63
N LYS A 61 14.50 5.34 -8.96
CA LYS A 61 15.24 6.42 -9.63
C LYS A 61 16.47 5.87 -10.34
N GLU A 62 17.22 5.00 -9.67
CA GLU A 62 18.40 4.35 -10.24
C GLU A 62 18.05 3.46 -11.45
N ILE A 63 16.99 2.63 -11.36
CA ILE A 63 16.51 1.82 -12.48
C ILE A 63 16.17 2.69 -13.69
N LYS A 64 15.52 3.84 -13.48
CA LYS A 64 15.17 4.80 -14.54
C LYS A 64 16.39 5.43 -15.20
N GLU A 65 17.37 5.84 -14.41
CA GLU A 65 18.61 6.43 -14.92
C GLU A 65 19.40 5.41 -15.75
N ILE A 66 19.49 4.16 -15.28
CA ILE A 66 20.15 3.07 -16.00
C ILE A 66 19.40 2.74 -17.30
N ALA A 67 18.06 2.70 -17.26
CA ALA A 67 17.23 2.44 -18.44
C ALA A 67 17.47 3.52 -19.52
N ARG A 68 17.48 4.79 -19.13
CA ARG A 68 17.78 5.92 -20.04
C ARG A 68 19.19 5.87 -20.59
N ALA A 69 20.19 5.65 -19.74
CA ALA A 69 21.60 5.62 -20.16
C ALA A 69 21.89 4.49 -21.15
N LYS A 70 21.16 3.37 -21.07
CA LYS A 70 21.35 2.19 -21.93
C LYS A 70 20.37 2.10 -23.09
N GLY A 71 19.37 3.00 -23.15
CA GLY A 71 18.32 2.95 -24.17
C GLY A 71 17.44 1.69 -24.11
N VAL A 72 17.27 1.11 -22.91
CA VAL A 72 16.49 -0.13 -22.69
C VAL A 72 15.32 0.11 -21.74
N SER A 73 14.37 -0.83 -21.69
CA SER A 73 13.24 -0.73 -20.76
C SER A 73 13.67 -0.94 -19.30
N GLU A 74 12.95 -0.34 -18.35
CA GLU A 74 13.15 -0.55 -16.91
C GLU A 74 13.06 -2.05 -16.54
N LEU A 75 12.14 -2.78 -17.19
CA LEU A 75 11.98 -4.23 -17.01
C LEU A 75 13.26 -4.99 -17.37
N GLU A 76 13.93 -4.60 -18.45
CA GLU A 76 15.15 -5.25 -18.91
C GLU A 76 16.33 -4.95 -17.99
N VAL A 77 16.38 -3.76 -17.39
CA VAL A 77 17.34 -3.43 -16.34
C VAL A 77 17.18 -4.36 -15.14
N VAL A 78 15.94 -4.54 -14.67
CA VAL A 78 15.62 -5.42 -13.54
C VAL A 78 15.95 -6.88 -13.85
N ARG A 79 15.55 -7.40 -15.03
CA ARG A 79 15.87 -8.77 -15.45
C ARG A 79 17.37 -9.04 -15.47
N ARG A 80 18.15 -8.16 -16.10
CA ARG A 80 19.62 -8.31 -16.15
C ARG A 80 20.27 -8.22 -14.77
N ALA A 81 19.70 -7.46 -13.83
CA ALA A 81 20.19 -7.40 -12.46
C ALA A 81 19.95 -8.72 -11.72
N ILE A 82 18.75 -9.30 -11.86
CA ILE A 82 18.40 -10.61 -11.29
C ILE A 82 19.31 -11.70 -11.88
N ASP A 83 19.48 -11.73 -13.20
CA ASP A 83 20.33 -12.73 -13.87
C ASP A 83 21.79 -12.66 -13.39
N ARG A 84 22.31 -11.47 -13.11
CA ARG A 84 23.67 -11.29 -12.57
C ARG A 84 23.81 -11.84 -11.17
N GLU A 85 22.85 -11.57 -10.29
CA GLU A 85 22.88 -12.08 -8.92
C GLU A 85 22.67 -13.59 -8.87
N LEU A 86 21.77 -14.15 -9.68
CA LEU A 86 21.62 -15.59 -9.82
C LEU A 86 22.92 -16.25 -10.30
N ASN A 87 23.55 -15.72 -11.35
CA ASN A 87 24.84 -16.22 -11.83
C ASN A 87 25.96 -16.10 -10.79
N ARG A 88 25.94 -15.07 -9.94
CA ARG A 88 26.89 -14.92 -8.83
C ARG A 88 26.64 -15.94 -7.73
N PHE A 89 25.37 -16.21 -7.41
CA PHE A 89 24.96 -17.21 -6.42
C PHE A 89 25.39 -18.63 -6.85
N PHE A 90 25.04 -19.04 -8.08
CA PHE A 90 25.37 -20.36 -8.64
C PHE A 90 26.86 -20.56 -9.00
N ARG A 91 27.70 -19.51 -8.93
CA ARG A 91 29.16 -19.65 -9.06
C ARG A 91 29.87 -19.83 -7.72
N ARG A 92 29.19 -19.52 -6.61
CA ARG A 92 29.73 -19.68 -5.25
C ARG A 92 29.38 -21.03 -4.62
N TYR A 93 28.39 -21.71 -5.16
CA TYR A 93 27.95 -23.06 -4.79
C TYR A 93 28.13 -23.98 -5.99
#